data_AF-A0A3B0UB71-F1
#
_entry.id   AF-A0A3B0UB71-F1
#
_cell.length_a   1.000
_cell.length_b   1.000
_cell.length_c   1.000
_cell.angle_alpha   90.00
_cell.angle_beta   90.00
_cell.angle_gamma   90.00
#
_symmetry.space_group_name_H-M   'P 1'
#
loop_
_entity.id
_entity.type
_entity.pdbx_description
1 polymer ?
#
loop_
_entity_poly.entity_id
_entity_poly.type
_entity_poly.pdbx_seq_one_letter_code
_entity_poly.pdbx_strand_id
1 'polypeptide(L)'
;MNILGKTSLLTDQELIERYKKKCDQTYFAELFARYSHLIMGVCMKYLKNTEASKDGVMNLYESISEKLISNEVTNFGGWVYVVTKNYCLGELRKQAKEGHVENNLTDSMEFELQPHHTNNYSLEQQILALEKCIEELNKEQSKCVSLFYLKKKSYKEVTNLTGFDLNKVKSNIQNGKRNLKNCIEANIEKEE
;
A
#
# COMPACT_ATOMS: atom_id res chain seq x y z
N MET A 1 -0.03 -1.02 38.11
CA MET A 1 0.02 -2.13 37.13
C MET A 1 0.41 -1.52 35.79
N ASN A 2 1.55 -1.90 35.22
CA ASN A 2 2.17 -1.18 34.09
C ASN A 2 1.38 -1.42 32.79
N ILE A 3 0.56 -0.45 32.36
CA ILE A 3 -0.36 -0.58 31.22
C ILE A 3 0.44 -0.79 29.92
N LEU A 4 1.61 -0.16 29.79
CA LEU A 4 2.50 -0.27 28.62
C LEU A 4 3.02 -1.70 28.38
N GLY A 5 3.23 -2.48 29.44
CA GLY A 5 3.66 -3.87 29.30
C GLY A 5 2.55 -4.85 28.89
N LYS A 6 1.28 -4.44 28.99
CA LYS A 6 0.14 -5.27 28.58
C LYS A 6 -0.29 -5.01 27.14
N THR A 7 -0.07 -3.82 26.61
CA THR A 7 -0.43 -3.47 25.22
C THR A 7 0.52 -4.10 24.21
N SER A 8 1.80 -4.25 24.53
CA SER A 8 2.80 -4.85 23.66
C SER A 8 2.56 -6.34 23.35
N LEU A 9 1.79 -7.04 24.18
CA LEU A 9 1.42 -8.45 23.99
C LEU A 9 0.20 -8.65 23.07
N LEU A 10 -0.52 -7.57 22.75
CA LEU A 10 -1.71 -7.64 21.90
C LEU A 10 -1.29 -7.74 20.44
N THR A 11 -2.05 -8.50 19.67
CA THR A 11 -1.97 -8.51 18.20
C THR A 11 -2.41 -7.16 17.64
N ASP A 12 -2.04 -6.87 16.40
CA ASP A 12 -2.45 -5.63 15.74
C ASP A 12 -3.98 -5.53 15.64
N GLN A 13 -4.65 -6.65 15.36
CA GLN A 13 -6.11 -6.72 15.29
C GLN A 13 -6.75 -6.35 16.63
N GLU A 14 -6.25 -6.90 17.74
CA GLU A 14 -6.74 -6.57 19.08
C GLU A 14 -6.50 -5.10 19.45
N LEU A 15 -5.36 -4.53 19.04
CA LEU A 15 -5.07 -3.11 19.23
C LEU A 15 -6.07 -2.23 18.47
N ILE A 16 -6.35 -2.55 17.22
CA ILE A 16 -7.32 -1.84 16.37
C ILE A 16 -8.72 -1.91 16.98
N GLU A 17 -9.19 -3.09 17.36
CA GLU A 17 -10.53 -3.28 17.92
C GLU A 17 -10.71 -2.53 19.24
N ARG A 18 -9.70 -2.58 20.12
CA ARG A 18 -9.74 -1.86 21.40
C ARG A 18 -9.66 -0.35 21.19
N TYR A 19 -8.84 0.12 20.25
CA TYR A 19 -8.78 1.52 19.89
C TYR A 19 -10.13 2.02 19.36
N LYS A 20 -10.74 1.33 18.37
CA LYS A 20 -12.06 1.68 17.83
C LYS A 20 -13.16 1.70 18.89
N LYS A 21 -13.15 0.75 19.82
CA LYS A 21 -14.21 0.62 20.84
C LYS A 21 -14.10 1.65 21.96
N LYS A 22 -12.87 2.01 22.37
CA LYS A 22 -12.62 2.84 23.55
C LYS A 22 -12.14 4.25 23.22
N CYS A 23 -11.72 4.51 21.99
CA CYS A 23 -11.00 5.71 21.56
C CYS A 23 -9.79 6.03 22.47
N ASP A 24 -9.18 4.99 23.05
CA ASP A 24 -8.05 5.12 23.96
C ASP A 24 -6.74 5.13 23.17
N GLN A 25 -6.06 6.28 23.20
CA GLN A 25 -4.83 6.56 22.46
C GLN A 25 -3.68 5.61 22.83
N THR A 26 -3.73 4.92 23.97
CA THR A 26 -2.69 3.96 24.36
C THR A 26 -2.59 2.80 23.37
N TYR A 27 -3.73 2.31 22.87
CA TYR A 27 -3.75 1.20 21.90
C TYR A 27 -3.26 1.65 20.51
N PHE A 28 -3.64 2.87 20.10
CA PHE A 28 -3.16 3.44 18.85
C PHE A 28 -1.66 3.76 18.90
N ALA A 29 -1.16 4.32 20.00
CA ALA A 29 0.25 4.65 20.17
C ALA A 29 1.15 3.40 20.08
N GLU A 30 0.75 2.29 20.70
CA GLU A 30 1.45 1.00 20.58
C GLU A 30 1.45 0.52 19.12
N LEU A 31 0.30 0.51 18.46
CA LEU A 31 0.17 0.09 17.07
C LEU A 31 1.02 0.96 16.14
N PHE A 32 0.97 2.29 16.30
CA PHE A 32 1.75 3.23 15.51
C PHE A 32 3.26 3.05 15.75
N ALA A 33 3.68 2.84 17.00
CA ALA A 33 5.08 2.63 17.35
C ALA A 33 5.68 1.42 16.60
N ARG A 34 4.94 0.30 16.51
CA ARG A 34 5.37 -0.90 15.76
C ARG A 34 5.68 -0.61 14.28
N TYR A 35 4.94 0.31 13.67
CA TYR A 35 5.07 0.63 12.25
C TYR A 35 5.80 1.95 11.99
N SER A 36 6.27 2.65 13.02
CA SER A 36 6.94 3.95 12.91
C SER A 36 8.16 3.92 11.96
N HIS A 37 8.95 2.84 12.00
CA HIS A 37 10.06 2.65 11.07
C HIS A 37 9.61 2.48 9.61
N LEU A 38 8.52 1.76 9.37
CA LEU A 38 7.94 1.61 8.02
C LEU A 38 7.47 2.98 7.52
N ILE A 39 6.71 3.71 8.33
CA ILE A 39 6.16 5.02 7.98
C ILE A 39 7.32 5.99 7.66
N MET A 40 8.32 6.07 8.53
CA MET A 40 9.51 6.88 8.30
C MET A 40 10.25 6.47 7.02
N GLY A 41 10.45 5.17 6.79
CA GLY A 41 11.13 4.67 5.59
C GLY A 41 10.38 5.03 4.30
N VAL A 42 9.05 4.99 4.31
CA VAL A 42 8.23 5.43 3.18
C VAL A 42 8.35 6.94 2.99
N CYS A 43 8.23 7.75 4.04
CA CYS A 43 8.43 9.19 3.95
C CYS A 43 9.80 9.55 3.34
N MET A 44 10.87 8.96 3.87
CA MET A 44 12.24 9.18 3.38
C MET A 44 12.39 8.78 1.91
N LYS A 45 11.80 7.66 1.49
CA LYS A 45 11.84 7.19 0.11
C LYS A 45 11.23 8.18 -0.88
N TYR A 46 10.08 8.78 -0.53
CA TYR A 46 9.34 9.65 -1.45
C TYR A 46 9.74 11.12 -1.32
N LEU A 47 9.84 11.65 -0.10
CA LEU A 47 10.14 13.06 0.14
C LEU A 47 11.61 13.40 -0.02
N LYS A 48 12.51 12.41 0.12
CA LYS A 48 13.97 12.56 -0.02
C LYS A 48 14.56 13.69 0.84
N ASN A 49 13.87 14.05 1.93
CA ASN A 49 14.26 15.10 2.86
C ASN A 49 13.92 14.62 4.27
N THR A 50 14.93 14.62 5.14
CA THR A 50 14.81 14.10 6.50
C THR A 50 13.83 14.89 7.35
N GLU A 51 13.85 16.22 7.26
CA GLU A 51 12.99 17.07 8.09
C GLU A 51 11.54 16.99 7.64
N ALA A 52 11.30 17.11 6.32
CA ALA A 52 9.97 16.90 5.76
C ALA A 52 9.41 15.50 6.05
N SER A 53 10.28 14.49 6.18
CA SER A 53 9.87 13.13 6.54
C SER A 53 9.45 13.01 8.00
N LYS A 54 10.16 13.67 8.92
CA LYS A 54 9.75 13.72 10.34
C LYS A 54 8.42 14.46 10.50
N ASP A 55 8.27 15.62 9.85
CA ASP A 55 7.01 16.37 9.84
C ASP A 55 5.87 15.52 9.26
N GLY A 56 6.16 14.78 8.18
CA GLY A 56 5.24 13.83 7.59
C GLY A 56 4.79 12.75 8.56
N VAL A 57 5.70 12.15 9.32
CA VAL A 57 5.37 11.15 10.36
C VAL A 57 4.46 11.74 11.44
N MET A 58 4.72 12.98 11.88
CA MET A 58 3.86 13.66 12.85
C MET A 58 2.44 13.87 12.33
N ASN A 59 2.29 14.42 11.12
CA ASN A 59 0.97 14.62 10.49
C ASN A 59 0.25 13.28 10.24
N LEU A 60 1.02 12.24 9.94
CA LEU A 60 0.48 10.89 9.74
C LEU A 60 -0.05 10.28 11.04
N TYR A 61 0.54 10.57 12.19
CA TYR A 61 0.02 10.08 13.48
C TYR A 61 -1.46 10.47 13.67
N GLU A 62 -1.78 11.75 13.50
CA GLU A 62 -3.13 12.26 13.66
C GLU A 62 -4.07 11.71 12.58
N SER A 63 -3.70 11.82 11.31
CA SER A 63 -4.56 11.37 10.21
C SER A 63 -4.81 9.85 10.18
N ILE A 64 -3.83 9.04 10.57
CA ILE A 64 -4.00 7.58 10.70
C ILE A 64 -4.95 7.26 11.84
N SER A 65 -4.83 7.96 12.97
CA SER A 65 -5.70 7.75 14.14
C SER A 65 -7.19 7.96 13.80
N GLU A 66 -7.51 8.98 12.99
CA GLU A 66 -8.86 9.28 12.54
C GLU A 66 -9.35 8.29 11.48
N LYS A 67 -8.51 8.01 10.49
CA LYS A 67 -8.85 7.06 9.41
C LYS A 67 -9.07 5.66 9.96
N LEU A 68 -8.33 5.24 10.98
CA LEU A 68 -8.46 3.91 11.56
C LEU A 68 -9.84 3.71 12.21
N ILE A 69 -10.48 4.76 12.72
CA ILE A 69 -11.85 4.68 13.28
C ILE A 69 -12.88 4.41 12.18
N SER A 70 -12.72 5.04 11.02
CA SER A 70 -13.70 5.02 9.91
C SER A 70 -13.49 3.88 8.90
N ASN A 71 -12.38 3.15 8.98
CA ASN A 71 -12.03 2.11 8.01
C ASN A 71 -11.94 0.73 8.67
N GLU A 72 -12.43 -0.31 8.00
CA GLU A 72 -12.13 -1.68 8.39
C GLU A 72 -10.72 -2.06 7.92
N VAL A 73 -9.85 -2.40 8.87
CA VAL A 73 -8.43 -2.66 8.63
C VAL A 73 -8.08 -4.01 9.23
N THR A 74 -7.92 -5.01 8.35
CA THR A 74 -7.50 -6.38 8.72
C THR A 74 -5.98 -6.58 8.62
N ASN A 75 -5.31 -5.69 7.88
CA ASN A 75 -3.85 -5.70 7.71
C ASN A 75 -3.33 -4.26 7.82
N PHE A 76 -2.92 -3.92 9.04
CA PHE A 76 -2.47 -2.56 9.35
C PHE A 76 -1.20 -2.19 8.59
N GLY A 77 -0.21 -3.08 8.50
CA GLY A 77 1.05 -2.80 7.81
C GLY A 77 0.85 -2.38 6.36
N GLY A 78 -0.08 -3.02 5.65
CA GLY A 78 -0.39 -2.63 4.28
C GLY A 78 -1.20 -1.39 4.13
N TRP A 79 -2.21 -1.27 4.97
CA TRP A 79 -3.04 -0.10 4.99
C TRP A 79 -2.20 1.16 5.31
N VAL A 80 -1.34 1.10 6.34
CA VAL A 80 -0.52 2.23 6.78
C VAL A 80 0.58 2.59 5.76
N TYR A 81 1.15 1.60 5.06
CA TYR A 81 2.05 1.85 3.93
C TYR A 81 1.36 2.69 2.84
N VAL A 82 0.15 2.30 2.45
CA VAL A 82 -0.62 2.99 1.40
C VAL A 82 -1.00 4.40 1.85
N VAL A 83 -1.49 4.57 3.08
CA VAL A 83 -1.82 5.89 3.65
C VAL A 83 -0.59 6.80 3.65
N THR A 84 0.55 6.30 4.14
CA THR A 84 1.81 7.06 4.21
C THR A 84 2.33 7.46 2.83
N LYS A 85 2.33 6.51 1.88
CA LYS A 85 2.74 6.79 0.50
C LYS A 85 1.84 7.83 -0.15
N ASN A 86 0.52 7.73 0.02
CA ASN A 86 -0.43 8.67 -0.56
C ASN A 86 -0.26 10.07 0.03
N TYR A 87 0.01 10.16 1.34
CA TYR A 87 0.40 11.42 1.98
C TYR A 87 1.63 12.01 1.28
N CYS A 88 2.72 11.25 1.14
CA CYS A 88 3.95 11.75 0.51
C CYS A 88 3.74 12.22 -0.93
N LEU A 89 2.97 11.46 -1.73
CA LEU A 89 2.62 11.85 -3.09
C LEU A 89 1.76 13.11 -3.11
N GLY A 90 0.88 13.30 -2.12
CA GLY A 90 0.10 14.53 -1.93
C GLY A 90 1.01 15.74 -1.70
N GLU A 91 1.98 15.63 -0.79
CA GLU A 91 2.94 16.69 -0.50
C GLU A 91 3.80 17.05 -1.72
N LEU A 92 4.29 16.05 -2.47
CA LEU A 92 5.03 16.29 -3.70
C LEU A 92 4.19 16.99 -4.78
N ARG A 93 2.89 16.69 -4.88
CA ARG A 93 1.98 17.39 -5.79
C ARG A 93 1.73 18.84 -5.39
N LYS A 94 1.67 19.15 -4.09
CA LYS A 94 1.56 20.53 -3.60
C LYS A 94 2.82 21.34 -3.96
N GLN A 95 4.00 20.78 -3.66
CA GLN A 95 5.28 21.39 -4.02
C GLN A 95 5.42 21.64 -5.53
N ALA A 96 4.98 20.69 -6.36
CA ALA A 96 5.01 20.84 -7.82
C ALA A 96 4.00 21.86 -8.37
N LYS A 97 2.95 22.21 -7.62
CA LYS A 97 2.05 23.31 -7.98
C LYS A 97 2.61 24.68 -7.59
N GLU A 98 3.42 24.72 -6.54
CA GLU A 98 4.01 25.95 -5.98
C GLU A 98 5.33 26.33 -6.67
N GLY A 99 5.99 25.39 -7.37
CA GLY A 99 7.15 25.65 -8.23
C GLY A 99 7.10 24.84 -9.52
N HIS A 100 7.50 25.45 -10.65
CA HIS A 100 7.64 24.82 -11.98
C HIS A 100 8.70 23.71 -12.01
N VAL A 101 8.50 22.64 -11.25
CA VAL A 101 9.33 21.44 -11.31
C VAL A 101 8.54 20.42 -12.11
N GLU A 102 9.00 20.15 -13.34
CA GLU A 102 8.65 18.96 -14.11
C GLU A 102 9.18 17.72 -13.36
N ASN A 103 8.50 17.37 -12.27
CA ASN A 103 8.65 16.03 -11.74
C ASN A 103 7.84 15.12 -12.67
N ASN A 104 8.54 14.18 -13.30
CA ASN A 104 7.99 12.90 -13.74
C ASN A 104 7.48 12.13 -12.50
N LEU A 105 6.54 12.73 -11.76
CA LEU A 105 5.62 12.01 -10.93
C LEU A 105 4.86 11.17 -11.95
N THR A 106 5.37 9.95 -12.17
CA THR A 106 4.54 8.83 -12.60
C THR A 106 3.18 9.07 -11.97
N ASP A 107 2.16 9.17 -12.83
CA ASP A 107 0.77 9.46 -12.48
C ASP A 107 0.27 8.31 -11.58
N SER A 108 0.77 8.30 -10.33
CA SER A 108 0.82 7.16 -9.44
C SER A 108 -0.50 7.14 -8.67
N MET A 109 -1.56 6.76 -9.38
CA MET A 109 -2.40 5.69 -8.86
C MET A 109 -1.65 4.39 -9.11
N GLU A 110 -0.62 4.14 -8.32
CA GLU A 110 0.03 2.84 -8.25
C GLU A 110 -0.30 2.25 -6.89
N PHE A 111 -1.01 1.14 -6.91
CA PHE A 111 -0.88 -0.01 -6.01
C PHE A 111 -1.01 0.13 -4.47
N GLU A 112 -2.14 -0.38 -3.98
CA GLU A 112 -2.25 -1.19 -2.75
C GLU A 112 -1.51 -2.52 -2.92
N LEU A 113 -0.23 -2.59 -2.54
CA LEU A 113 0.34 -3.87 -2.11
C LEU A 113 -0.04 -3.84 -0.65
N GLN A 114 -1.09 -4.55 -0.27
CA GLN A 114 -1.16 -4.98 1.12
C GLN A 114 0.00 -5.98 1.27
N PRO A 115 1.07 -5.69 2.03
CA PRO A 115 1.98 -6.71 2.50
C PRO A 115 1.11 -7.59 3.38
N HIS A 116 0.62 -8.70 2.85
CA HIS A 116 0.08 -9.78 3.65
C HIS A 116 1.21 -10.26 4.58
N HIS A 117 1.42 -9.58 5.70
CA HIS A 117 2.24 -10.07 6.80
C HIS A 117 1.44 -11.04 7.69
N THR A 118 0.50 -11.77 7.08
CA THR A 118 -0.25 -12.86 7.70
C THR A 118 -0.32 -14.12 6.83
N ASN A 119 0.35 -14.16 5.66
CA ASN A 119 0.39 -15.39 4.87
C ASN A 119 1.44 -16.34 5.44
N ASN A 120 0.99 -17.47 5.99
CA ASN A 120 1.83 -18.61 6.39
C ASN A 120 2.52 -19.32 5.20
N TYR A 121 2.41 -18.79 3.98
CA TYR A 121 2.94 -19.36 2.76
C TYR A 121 4.37 -18.89 2.49
N SER A 122 5.24 -19.81 2.07
CA SER A 122 6.59 -19.48 1.66
C SER A 122 6.59 -18.53 0.46
N LEU A 123 7.64 -17.73 0.33
CA LEU A 123 7.81 -16.84 -0.83
C LEU A 123 7.73 -17.61 -2.16
N GLU A 124 8.20 -18.85 -2.18
CA GLU A 124 8.17 -19.74 -3.35
C GLU A 124 6.74 -20.12 -3.74
N GLN A 125 5.87 -20.45 -2.77
CA GLN A 125 4.45 -20.73 -3.03
C GLN A 125 3.72 -19.49 -3.58
N GLN A 126 4.03 -18.30 -3.05
CA GLN A 126 3.43 -17.06 -3.54
C GLN A 126 3.87 -16.73 -4.98
N ILE A 127 5.12 -17.02 -5.34
CA ILE A 127 5.65 -16.83 -6.70
C ILE A 127 4.96 -17.80 -7.67
N LEU A 128 4.87 -19.09 -7.33
CA LEU A 128 4.22 -20.09 -8.19
C LEU A 128 2.73 -19.78 -8.41
N ALA A 129 2.01 -19.36 -7.36
CA ALA A 129 0.62 -18.93 -7.48
C ALA A 129 0.48 -17.71 -8.39
N LEU A 130 1.38 -16.73 -8.27
CA LEU A 130 1.38 -15.55 -9.12
C LEU A 130 1.63 -15.89 -10.59
N GLU A 131 2.60 -16.77 -10.88
CA GLU A 131 2.91 -17.20 -12.25
C GLU A 131 1.70 -17.82 -12.94
N LYS A 132 1.04 -18.78 -12.26
CA LYS A 132 -0.21 -19.39 -12.75
C LYS A 132 -1.32 -18.37 -12.97
N CYS A 133 -1.53 -17.47 -12.01
CA CYS A 133 -2.58 -16.46 -12.11
C CYS A 133 -2.34 -15.41 -13.22
N ILE A 134 -1.09 -15.15 -13.59
CA ILE A 134 -0.76 -14.28 -14.74
C ILE A 134 -1.21 -14.90 -16.06
N GLU A 135 -1.19 -16.23 -16.19
CA GLU A 135 -1.67 -16.95 -17.38
C GLU A 135 -3.19 -16.89 -17.51
N GLU A 136 -3.93 -16.74 -16.41
CA GLU A 136 -5.39 -16.62 -16.39
C GLU A 136 -5.90 -15.23 -16.77
N LEU A 137 -5.02 -14.21 -16.78
CA LEU A 137 -5.38 -12.87 -17.24
C LEU A 137 -5.64 -12.86 -18.74
N ASN A 138 -6.59 -12.04 -19.18
CA ASN A 138 -6.73 -11.79 -20.61
C ASN A 138 -5.46 -11.11 -21.16
N LYS A 139 -5.22 -11.27 -22.47
CA LYS A 139 -3.98 -10.82 -23.12
C LYS A 139 -3.69 -9.33 -22.92
N GLU A 140 -4.72 -8.49 -22.91
CA GLU A 140 -4.53 -7.04 -22.74
C GLU A 140 -4.15 -6.69 -21.29
N GLN A 141 -4.81 -7.31 -20.31
CA GLN A 141 -4.50 -7.17 -18.89
C GLN A 141 -3.09 -7.67 -18.61
N SER A 142 -2.75 -8.89 -19.02
CA SER A 142 -1.42 -9.48 -18.83
C SER A 142 -0.33 -8.59 -19.43
N LYS A 143 -0.53 -8.09 -20.67
CA LYS A 143 0.42 -7.18 -21.32
C LYS A 143 0.59 -5.87 -20.56
N CYS A 144 -0.51 -5.22 -20.14
CA CYS A 144 -0.43 -3.96 -19.42
C CYS A 144 0.19 -4.14 -18.01
N VAL A 145 -0.20 -5.20 -17.29
CA VAL A 145 0.35 -5.55 -15.97
C VAL A 145 1.85 -5.85 -16.06
N SER A 146 2.28 -6.62 -17.06
CA SER A 146 3.70 -6.95 -17.26
C SER A 146 4.54 -5.70 -17.57
N LEU A 147 4.10 -4.87 -18.52
CA LEU A 147 4.81 -3.63 -18.85
C LEU A 147 4.90 -2.70 -17.65
N PHE A 148 3.82 -2.54 -16.90
CA PHE A 148 3.76 -1.63 -15.78
C PHE A 148 4.56 -2.15 -14.56
N TYR A 149 4.24 -3.35 -14.06
CA TYR A 149 4.83 -3.85 -12.81
C TYR A 149 6.19 -4.51 -12.99
N LEU A 150 6.40 -5.26 -14.07
CA LEU A 150 7.64 -6.03 -14.28
C LEU A 150 8.68 -5.20 -15.03
N LYS A 151 8.25 -4.45 -16.06
CA LYS A 151 9.15 -3.60 -16.87
C LYS A 151 9.19 -2.14 -16.40
N LYS A 152 8.51 -1.80 -15.31
CA LYS A 152 8.51 -0.47 -14.66
C LYS A 152 8.20 0.68 -15.62
N LYS A 153 7.27 0.46 -16.56
CA LYS A 153 6.82 1.47 -17.51
C LYS A 153 5.75 2.37 -16.92
N SER A 154 5.86 3.67 -17.18
CA SER A 154 4.81 4.64 -16.87
C SER A 154 3.55 4.39 -17.69
N TYR A 155 2.39 4.88 -17.23
CA TYR A 155 1.15 4.81 -18.00
C TYR A 155 1.31 5.31 -19.44
N LYS A 156 2.06 6.41 -19.64
CA LYS A 156 2.34 6.99 -20.96
C LYS A 156 3.24 6.08 -21.82
N GLU A 157 4.24 5.43 -21.23
CA GLU A 157 5.02 4.43 -21.98
C GLU A 157 4.18 3.21 -22.33
N VAL A 158 3.28 2.77 -21.43
CA VAL A 158 2.37 1.64 -21.71
C VAL A 158 1.39 1.99 -22.82
N THR A 159 0.81 3.20 -22.85
CA THR A 159 -0.05 3.64 -23.97
C THR A 159 0.73 3.60 -25.28
N ASN A 160 1.97 4.10 -25.29
CA ASN A 160 2.80 4.13 -26.49
C ASN A 160 3.18 2.72 -26.99
N LEU A 161 3.49 1.80 -26.07
CA LEU A 161 3.92 0.43 -26.40
C LEU A 161 2.74 -0.50 -26.78
N THR A 162 1.54 -0.19 -26.32
CA THR A 162 0.36 -1.02 -26.55
C THR A 162 -0.57 -0.47 -27.64
N GLY A 163 -0.51 0.84 -27.91
CA GLY A 163 -1.47 1.54 -28.75
C GLY A 163 -2.83 1.76 -28.08
N PHE A 164 -2.98 1.41 -26.81
CA PHE A 164 -4.21 1.64 -26.05
C PHE A 164 -4.27 3.07 -25.55
N ASP A 165 -5.48 3.62 -25.45
CA ASP A 165 -5.69 4.90 -24.78
C ASP A 165 -5.43 4.80 -23.26
N LEU A 166 -5.23 5.95 -22.63
CA LEU A 166 -4.87 6.03 -21.21
C LEU A 166 -5.91 5.39 -20.29
N ASN A 167 -7.20 5.51 -20.60
CA ASN A 167 -8.28 4.95 -19.76
C ASN A 167 -8.30 3.43 -19.88
N LYS A 168 -8.11 2.90 -21.09
CA LYS A 168 -7.99 1.46 -21.33
C LYS A 168 -6.75 0.88 -20.65
N VAL A 169 -5.61 1.57 -20.69
CA VAL A 169 -4.41 1.15 -19.93
C VAL A 169 -4.68 1.13 -18.42
N LYS A 170 -5.24 2.21 -17.85
CA LYS A 170 -5.59 2.29 -16.43
C LYS A 170 -6.53 1.16 -16.02
N SER A 171 -7.59 0.94 -16.80
CA SER A 171 -8.57 -0.12 -16.57
C SER A 171 -7.95 -1.52 -16.66
N ASN A 172 -7.11 -1.79 -17.66
CA ASN A 172 -6.45 -3.09 -17.80
C ASN A 172 -5.46 -3.38 -16.66
N ILE A 173 -4.72 -2.36 -16.20
CA ILE A 173 -3.81 -2.50 -15.04
C ILE A 173 -4.61 -2.74 -13.76
N GLN A 174 -5.67 -1.97 -13.52
CA GLN A 174 -6.50 -2.09 -12.33
C GLN A 174 -7.25 -3.43 -12.27
N ASN A 175 -7.91 -3.82 -13.36
CA ASN A 175 -8.66 -5.07 -13.43
C ASN A 175 -7.72 -6.28 -13.44
N GLY A 176 -6.61 -6.22 -14.17
CA GLY A 176 -5.60 -7.28 -14.17
C GLY A 176 -5.05 -7.52 -12.76
N LYS A 177 -4.73 -6.46 -12.03
CA LYS A 177 -4.35 -6.57 -10.61
C LYS A 177 -5.44 -7.23 -9.76
N ARG A 178 -6.68 -6.75 -9.83
CA ARG A 178 -7.78 -7.30 -9.02
C ARG A 178 -7.96 -8.79 -9.29
N ASN A 179 -7.90 -9.19 -10.56
CA ASN A 179 -8.02 -10.58 -10.97
C ASN A 179 -6.85 -11.44 -10.45
N LEU A 180 -5.61 -10.92 -10.48
CA LEU A 180 -4.46 -11.60 -9.87
C LEU A 180 -4.65 -11.81 -8.36
N LYS A 181 -5.11 -10.77 -7.65
CA LYS A 181 -5.38 -10.87 -6.21
C LYS A 181 -6.41 -11.97 -5.93
N ASN A 182 -7.57 -11.92 -6.58
CA ASN A 182 -8.63 -12.89 -6.38
C ASN A 182 -8.18 -14.32 -6.73
N CYS A 183 -7.39 -14.49 -7.80
CA CYS A 183 -6.86 -15.79 -8.18
C CYS A 183 -5.86 -16.34 -7.16
N ILE A 184 -4.97 -15.49 -6.62
CA ILE A 184 -4.00 -15.89 -5.60
C ILE A 184 -4.73 -16.28 -4.31
N GLU A 185 -5.70 -15.48 -3.85
CA GLU A 185 -6.53 -15.79 -2.69
C GLU A 185 -7.29 -17.12 -2.87
N ALA A 186 -7.91 -17.34 -4.04
CA ALA A 186 -8.65 -18.57 -4.33
C ALA A 186 -7.78 -19.83 -4.50
N ASN A 187 -6.51 -19.71 -4.91
CA ASN A 187 -5.60 -20.87 -4.93
C ASN A 187 -5.04 -21.16 -3.53
N ILE A 188 -4.87 -20.13 -2.71
CA ILE A 188 -4.42 -20.24 -1.32
C ILE A 188 -5.48 -20.92 -0.43
N GLU A 189 -6.76 -20.56 -0.57
CA GLU A 189 -7.88 -21.18 0.17
C GLU A 189 -8.15 -22.66 -0.18
N LYS A 190 -7.62 -23.16 -1.32
CA LYS A 190 -7.82 -24.55 -1.75
C LYS A 190 -6.77 -25.52 -1.21
N GLU A 191 -5.72 -25.02 -0.58
CA GLU A 191 -4.65 -25.82 0.04
C GLU A 191 -4.81 -25.94 1.57
N GLU A 192 -5.89 -25.37 2.15
CA GLU A 192 -6.37 -25.64 3.52
C GLU A 192 -7.40 -26.78 3.56
#